data_AF-A0ABD5XHE1-F1
#
_entry.id   AF-A0ABD5XHE1-F1
#
_cell.length_a   1.000
_cell.length_b   1.000
_cell.length_c   1.000
_cell.angle_alpha   90.00
_cell.angle_beta   90.00
_cell.angle_gamma   90.00
#
_symmetry.space_group_name_H-M   'P 1'
#
loop_
_entity.id
_entity.type
_entity.pdbx_description
1 polymer ?
#
loop_
_entity_poly.entity_id
_entity_poly.type
_entity_poly.pdbx_seq_one_letter_code
_entity_poly.pdbx_strand_id
1 'polypeptide(L)'
;MGTDQSTNRRLSKVERVIEMYDLDGFGERLAERWTAPEDSDSLRDLADLMNETVLDAALRKAGEDVLEGEVENLYTLLTGDETTEGMRVQAKNTLQSRGVDVDQLLSDFVSHQAVYTYLTEIRGVSKDSSSGNRIDNVVKSIQRLRGRLVAVIEQSLNSLRNTSKLRLGDFDVLVDTQVYCRDCGTQYEVVELLRRGGCDCDESASN
;
A
#
# COMPACT_ATOMS: atom_id res chain seq x y z
N MET A 1 14.91 -22.82 10.78
CA MET A 1 14.49 -21.77 11.72
C MET A 1 14.73 -20.44 11.04
N GLY A 2 13.76 -19.98 10.25
CA GLY A 2 13.81 -18.68 9.59
C GLY A 2 13.23 -17.64 10.54
N THR A 3 14.04 -16.71 11.00
CA THR A 3 13.58 -15.59 11.81
C THR A 3 12.87 -14.60 10.90
N ASP A 4 11.55 -14.65 10.93
CA ASP A 4 10.65 -13.64 10.39
C ASP A 4 10.84 -12.34 11.18
N GLN A 5 11.75 -11.49 10.70
CA GLN A 5 11.89 -10.12 11.18
C GLN A 5 10.91 -9.25 10.40
N SER A 6 9.63 -9.39 10.69
CA SER A 6 8.63 -8.39 10.33
C SER A 6 8.95 -7.10 11.09
N THR A 7 9.68 -6.21 10.43
CA THR A 7 9.86 -4.81 10.83
C THR A 7 8.52 -4.23 11.24
N ASN A 8 8.39 -3.85 12.51
CA ASN A 8 7.18 -3.26 13.10
C ASN A 8 6.96 -1.81 12.60
N ARG A 9 6.82 -1.65 11.28
CA ARG A 9 6.16 -0.50 10.67
C ARG A 9 4.68 -0.72 10.88
N ARG A 10 3.98 0.23 11.50
CA ARG A 10 2.51 0.21 11.52
C ARG A 10 2.04 0.17 10.06
N LEU A 11 1.50 -0.98 9.65
CA LEU A 11 0.92 -1.16 8.33
C LEU A 11 -0.17 -0.10 8.13
N SER A 12 -0.22 0.48 6.94
CA SER A 12 -1.38 1.30 6.55
C SER A 12 -2.64 0.44 6.58
N LYS A 13 -3.82 1.08 6.64
CA LYS A 13 -5.10 0.37 6.61
C LYS A 13 -5.19 -0.54 5.38
N VAL A 14 -4.75 -0.05 4.22
CA VAL A 14 -4.75 -0.80 2.95
C VAL A 14 -3.82 -2.00 3.00
N GLU A 15 -2.57 -1.85 3.46
CA GLU A 15 -1.63 -2.99 3.60
C GLU A 15 -2.20 -4.06 4.54
N ARG A 16 -2.76 -3.65 5.68
CA ARG A 16 -3.36 -4.56 6.65
C ARG A 16 -4.54 -5.34 6.06
N VAL A 17 -5.40 -4.67 5.29
CA VAL A 17 -6.57 -5.30 4.67
C VAL A 17 -6.14 -6.25 3.55
N ILE A 18 -5.14 -5.87 2.74
CA ILE A 18 -4.58 -6.77 1.72
C ILE A 18 -4.08 -8.07 2.35
N GLU A 19 -3.32 -7.98 3.44
CA GLU A 19 -2.79 -9.15 4.14
C GLU A 19 -3.91 -9.97 4.82
N MET A 20 -4.88 -9.31 5.46
CA MET A 20 -5.94 -10.00 6.21
C MET A 20 -6.91 -10.81 5.33
N TYR A 21 -7.13 -10.38 4.09
CA TYR A 21 -8.06 -10.99 3.15
C TYR A 21 -7.35 -11.70 1.99
N ASP A 22 -6.04 -11.95 2.11
CA ASP A 22 -5.20 -12.64 1.11
C ASP A 22 -5.32 -12.03 -0.30
N LEU A 23 -5.35 -10.69 -0.39
CA LEU A 23 -5.54 -9.95 -1.64
C LEU A 23 -4.20 -9.59 -2.31
N ASP A 24 -3.31 -10.57 -2.43
CA ASP A 24 -1.98 -10.37 -3.02
C ASP A 24 -2.06 -9.73 -4.42
N GLY A 25 -1.17 -8.77 -4.67
CA GLY A 25 -1.13 -8.01 -5.92
C GLY A 25 -2.22 -6.94 -6.08
N PHE A 26 -3.20 -6.85 -5.18
CA PHE A 26 -4.28 -5.85 -5.29
C PHE A 26 -3.75 -4.42 -5.20
N GLY A 27 -2.69 -4.19 -4.41
CA GLY A 27 -2.02 -2.89 -4.34
C GLY A 27 -1.36 -2.44 -5.65
N GLU A 28 -0.97 -3.38 -6.52
CA GLU A 28 -0.49 -3.08 -7.87
C GLU A 28 -1.66 -2.75 -8.80
N ARG A 29 -2.72 -3.55 -8.75
CA ARG A 29 -3.96 -3.29 -9.49
C ARG A 29 -4.54 -1.90 -9.20
N LEU A 30 -4.57 -1.47 -7.93
CA LEU A 30 -5.01 -0.13 -7.55
C LEU A 30 -4.15 0.97 -8.20
N ALA A 31 -2.83 0.78 -8.24
CA ALA A 31 -1.91 1.73 -8.84
C ALA A 31 -2.08 1.81 -10.37
N GLU A 32 -2.22 0.66 -11.03
CA GLU A 32 -2.46 0.57 -12.47
C GLU A 32 -3.76 1.26 -12.86
N ARG A 33 -4.86 0.94 -12.18
CA ARG A 33 -6.19 1.54 -12.46
C ARG A 33 -6.21 3.04 -12.18
N TRP A 34 -5.52 3.51 -11.13
CA TRP A 34 -5.48 4.94 -10.83
C TRP A 34 -4.65 5.76 -11.83
N THR A 35 -3.62 5.16 -12.42
CA THR A 35 -2.66 5.83 -13.32
C THR A 35 -2.89 5.52 -14.79
N ALA A 36 -3.99 4.85 -15.14
CA ALA A 36 -4.36 4.57 -16.52
C ALA A 36 -4.54 5.88 -17.31
N PRO A 37 -4.01 5.97 -18.55
CA PRO A 37 -3.92 7.24 -19.27
C PRO A 37 -5.25 7.82 -19.73
N GLU A 38 -6.22 6.98 -20.11
CA GLU A 38 -7.52 7.46 -20.63
C GLU A 38 -8.71 7.06 -19.76
N ASP A 39 -8.62 5.92 -19.05
CA ASP A 39 -9.69 5.39 -18.20
C ASP A 39 -9.24 5.23 -16.74
N SER A 40 -8.58 6.26 -16.18
CA SER A 40 -8.19 6.22 -14.76
C SER A 40 -9.40 6.24 -13.85
N ASP A 41 -9.48 5.29 -12.94
CA ASP A 41 -10.51 5.28 -11.90
C ASP A 41 -10.32 6.45 -10.93
N SER A 42 -11.42 6.93 -10.35
CA SER A 42 -11.34 7.86 -9.21
C SER A 42 -10.91 7.12 -7.95
N LEU A 43 -10.38 7.85 -6.96
CA LEU A 43 -10.03 7.26 -5.66
C LEU A 43 -11.25 6.71 -4.91
N ARG A 44 -12.46 7.18 -5.24
CA ARG A 44 -13.71 6.66 -4.70
C ARG A 44 -14.01 5.30 -5.30
N ASP A 45 -13.97 5.19 -6.63
CA ASP A 45 -14.19 3.92 -7.35
C ASP A 45 -13.18 2.85 -6.91
N LEU A 46 -11.92 3.25 -6.70
CA LEU A 46 -10.89 2.35 -6.19
C LEU A 46 -11.13 1.88 -4.75
N ALA A 47 -11.68 2.74 -3.90
CA ALA A 47 -12.07 2.35 -2.54
C ALA A 47 -13.27 1.41 -2.57
N ASP A 48 -14.26 1.69 -3.41
CA ASP A 48 -15.43 0.83 -3.60
C ASP A 48 -15.04 -0.54 -4.13
N LEU A 49 -14.22 -0.60 -5.19
CA LEU A 49 -13.64 -1.83 -5.72
C LEU A 49 -12.91 -2.65 -4.65
N MET A 50 -12.12 -2.00 -3.81
CA MET A 50 -11.40 -2.67 -2.72
C MET A 50 -12.37 -3.23 -1.67
N ASN A 51 -13.35 -2.44 -1.25
CA ASN A 51 -14.30 -2.85 -0.23
C ASN A 51 -15.23 -3.98 -0.70
N GLU A 52 -15.64 -3.96 -1.97
CA GLU A 52 -16.37 -5.06 -2.60
C GLU A 52 -15.53 -6.32 -2.66
N THR A 53 -14.25 -6.22 -3.03
CA THR A 53 -13.33 -7.37 -3.04
C THR A 53 -13.15 -7.94 -1.62
N VAL A 54 -13.09 -7.08 -0.60
CA VAL A 54 -13.02 -7.49 0.82
C VAL A 54 -14.31 -8.20 1.26
N LEU A 55 -15.47 -7.70 0.85
CA LEU A 55 -16.76 -8.33 1.12
C LEU A 55 -16.88 -9.70 0.45
N ASP A 56 -16.48 -9.83 -0.82
CA ASP A 56 -16.43 -11.09 -1.55
C ASP A 56 -15.48 -12.10 -0.86
N ALA A 57 -14.29 -11.66 -0.47
CA ALA A 57 -13.34 -12.50 0.27
C ALA A 57 -13.90 -12.95 1.63
N ALA A 58 -14.62 -12.08 2.34
CA ALA A 58 -15.26 -12.42 3.61
C ALA A 58 -16.36 -13.49 3.44
N LEU A 59 -17.20 -13.35 2.40
CA LEU A 59 -18.24 -14.31 2.06
C LEU A 59 -17.65 -15.68 1.69
N ARG A 60 -16.62 -15.70 0.82
CA ARG A 60 -15.92 -16.94 0.44
C ARG A 60 -15.27 -17.62 1.64
N LYS A 61 -14.68 -16.85 2.55
CA LYS A 61 -14.09 -17.38 3.79
C LYS A 61 -15.14 -17.99 4.72
N ALA A 62 -16.37 -17.50 4.67
CA ALA A 62 -17.51 -18.09 5.38
C ALA A 62 -18.12 -19.32 4.66
N GLY A 63 -17.60 -19.68 3.48
CA GLY A 63 -18.06 -20.81 2.69
C GLY A 63 -19.27 -20.51 1.79
N GLU A 64 -19.56 -19.23 1.56
CA GLU A 64 -20.65 -18.80 0.69
C GLU A 64 -20.17 -18.63 -0.77
N ASP A 65 -20.95 -19.17 -1.70
CA ASP A 65 -20.81 -18.90 -3.12
C ASP A 65 -21.73 -17.73 -3.50
N VAL A 66 -21.13 -16.63 -3.96
CA VAL A 66 -21.84 -15.38 -4.23
C VAL A 66 -22.23 -15.28 -5.69
N LEU A 67 -23.45 -14.85 -5.98
CA LEU A 67 -23.91 -14.63 -7.35
C LEU A 67 -23.32 -13.34 -7.95
N GLU A 68 -23.28 -13.27 -9.28
CA GLU A 68 -22.86 -12.06 -9.98
C GLU A 68 -23.73 -10.86 -9.58
N GLY A 69 -23.08 -9.74 -9.24
CA GLY A 69 -23.74 -8.50 -8.78
C GLY A 69 -24.27 -8.51 -7.34
N GLU A 70 -24.27 -9.65 -6.66
CA GLU A 70 -24.75 -9.72 -5.27
C GLU A 70 -23.83 -8.97 -4.30
N VAL A 71 -22.51 -9.02 -4.52
CA VAL A 71 -21.52 -8.28 -3.72
C VAL A 71 -21.72 -6.77 -3.83
N GLU A 72 -21.81 -6.24 -5.04
CA GLU A 72 -22.03 -4.80 -5.31
C GLU A 72 -23.33 -4.31 -4.65
N ASN A 73 -24.40 -5.10 -4.77
CA ASN A 73 -25.68 -4.78 -4.14
C ASN A 73 -25.58 -4.79 -2.61
N LEU A 74 -24.97 -5.81 -2.01
CA LEU A 74 -24.77 -5.88 -0.55
C LEU A 74 -23.89 -4.74 -0.05
N TYR A 75 -22.81 -4.42 -0.76
CA TYR A 75 -21.95 -3.28 -0.44
C TYR A 75 -22.72 -1.97 -0.49
N THR A 76 -23.49 -1.73 -1.55
CA THR A 76 -24.35 -0.55 -1.70
C THR A 76 -25.36 -0.44 -0.57
N LEU A 77 -25.96 -1.56 -0.15
CA LEU A 77 -26.89 -1.57 0.99
C LEU A 77 -26.19 -1.29 2.33
N LEU A 78 -24.89 -1.54 2.45
CA LEU A 78 -24.13 -1.24 3.66
C LEU A 78 -23.63 0.21 3.70
N THR A 79 -23.19 0.77 2.57
CA THR A 79 -22.44 2.03 2.54
C THR A 79 -23.15 3.15 1.80
N GLY A 80 -24.10 2.85 0.91
CA GLY A 80 -24.78 3.81 0.06
C GLY A 80 -25.50 4.92 0.83
N ASP A 81 -25.36 6.15 0.35
CA ASP A 81 -25.97 7.34 0.96
C ASP A 81 -27.50 7.33 0.88
N GLU A 82 -28.06 6.69 -0.16
CA GLU A 82 -29.50 6.56 -0.37
C GLU A 82 -30.12 5.38 0.40
N THR A 83 -29.29 4.57 1.06
CA THR A 83 -29.76 3.39 1.77
C THR A 83 -30.36 3.76 3.13
N THR A 84 -31.60 3.31 3.36
CA THR A 84 -32.27 3.51 4.66
C THR A 84 -31.63 2.66 5.76
N GLU A 85 -31.75 3.10 7.01
CA GLU A 85 -31.25 2.33 8.16
C GLU A 85 -31.87 0.92 8.24
N GLY A 86 -33.14 0.76 7.86
CA GLY A 86 -33.79 -0.56 7.80
C GLY A 86 -33.14 -1.49 6.77
N MET A 87 -32.80 -0.97 5.59
CA MET A 87 -32.11 -1.72 4.55
C MET A 87 -30.68 -2.10 4.97
N ARG A 88 -29.95 -1.18 5.63
CA ARG A 88 -28.65 -1.49 6.24
C ARG A 88 -28.74 -2.62 7.25
N VAL A 89 -29.70 -2.54 8.19
CA VAL A 89 -29.90 -3.59 9.20
C VAL A 89 -30.20 -4.93 8.54
N GLN A 90 -31.04 -4.96 7.50
CA GLN A 90 -31.33 -6.18 6.76
C GLN A 90 -30.08 -6.76 6.07
N ALA A 91 -29.26 -5.92 5.43
CA ALA A 91 -28.01 -6.36 4.82
C ALA A 91 -27.03 -6.93 5.85
N LYS A 92 -26.87 -6.25 7.00
CA LYS A 92 -26.04 -6.75 8.11
C LYS A 92 -26.54 -8.10 8.64
N ASN A 93 -27.84 -8.24 8.89
CA ASN A 93 -28.43 -9.50 9.35
C ASN A 93 -28.23 -10.63 8.33
N THR A 94 -28.34 -10.32 7.03
CA THR A 94 -28.10 -11.28 5.95
C THR A 94 -26.67 -11.80 6.01
N LEU A 95 -25.68 -10.91 6.11
CA LEU A 95 -24.27 -11.29 6.23
C LEU A 95 -23.97 -12.08 7.51
N GLN A 96 -24.52 -11.66 8.65
CA GLN A 96 -24.38 -12.38 9.91
C GLN A 96 -24.96 -13.80 9.84
N SER A 97 -26.12 -13.97 9.20
CA SER A 97 -26.74 -15.29 9.01
C SER A 97 -25.91 -16.24 8.17
N ARG A 98 -25.03 -15.69 7.32
CA ARG A 98 -24.07 -16.39 6.48
C ARG A 98 -22.69 -16.56 7.15
N GLY A 99 -22.59 -16.28 8.45
CA GLY A 99 -21.35 -16.48 9.20
C GLY A 99 -20.28 -15.41 9.03
N VAL A 100 -20.60 -14.26 8.42
CA VAL A 100 -19.67 -13.13 8.28
C VAL A 100 -19.66 -12.29 9.56
N ASP A 101 -18.46 -11.98 10.07
CA ASP A 101 -18.27 -10.98 11.13
C ASP A 101 -18.42 -9.56 10.53
N VAL A 102 -19.64 -9.04 10.60
CA VAL A 102 -19.99 -7.76 9.97
C VAL A 102 -19.32 -6.57 10.64
N ASP A 103 -19.07 -6.62 11.95
CA ASP A 103 -18.45 -5.50 12.66
C ASP A 103 -16.97 -5.39 12.27
N GLN A 104 -16.27 -6.53 12.17
CA GLN A 104 -14.91 -6.58 11.65
C GLN A 104 -14.86 -6.15 10.17
N LEU A 105 -15.77 -6.66 9.34
CA LEU A 105 -15.86 -6.32 7.92
C LEU A 105 -16.02 -4.81 7.69
N LEU A 106 -16.98 -4.18 8.38
CA LEU A 106 -17.23 -2.74 8.24
C LEU A 106 -16.07 -1.90 8.76
N SER A 107 -15.40 -2.35 9.83
CA SER A 107 -14.17 -1.73 10.30
C SER A 107 -13.07 -1.82 9.26
N ASP A 108 -13.04 -2.88 8.44
CA ASP A 108 -12.05 -3.15 7.39
C ASP A 108 -12.24 -2.41 6.09
N PHE A 109 -13.42 -1.85 5.84
CA PHE A 109 -13.61 -0.97 4.71
C PHE A 109 -12.66 0.25 4.75
N VAL A 110 -12.11 0.54 3.58
CA VAL A 110 -11.17 1.63 3.35
C VAL A 110 -11.90 2.83 2.77
N SER A 111 -11.45 4.02 3.16
CA SER A 111 -11.91 5.26 2.55
C SER A 111 -11.04 5.62 1.34
N HIS A 112 -11.57 6.45 0.44
CA HIS A 112 -10.81 7.04 -0.66
C HIS A 112 -9.52 7.74 -0.16
N GLN A 113 -9.56 8.36 1.02
CA GLN A 113 -8.38 9.00 1.61
C GLN A 113 -7.33 7.97 2.03
N ALA A 114 -7.74 6.82 2.56
CA ALA A 114 -6.81 5.72 2.89
C ALA A 114 -6.15 5.15 1.63
N VAL A 115 -6.91 5.01 0.54
CA VAL A 115 -6.40 4.59 -0.77
C VAL A 115 -5.43 5.63 -1.32
N TYR A 116 -5.75 6.92 -1.26
CA TYR A 116 -4.85 8.00 -1.70
C TYR A 116 -3.50 7.98 -0.95
N THR A 117 -3.55 7.92 0.38
CA THR A 117 -2.34 7.84 1.21
C THR A 117 -1.53 6.59 0.87
N TYR A 118 -2.18 5.43 0.68
CA TYR A 118 -1.50 4.22 0.26
C TYR A 118 -0.80 4.41 -1.10
N LEU A 119 -1.53 4.89 -2.12
CA LEU A 119 -0.99 5.03 -3.46
C LEU A 119 0.16 6.03 -3.54
N THR A 120 0.06 7.17 -2.85
CA THR A 120 1.06 8.24 -2.93
C THR A 120 2.24 8.06 -1.96
N GLU A 121 2.00 7.59 -0.74
CA GLU A 121 3.03 7.48 0.30
C GLU A 121 3.67 6.11 0.39
N ILE A 122 2.94 5.05 0.04
CA ILE A 122 3.43 3.66 0.11
C ILE A 122 3.87 3.19 -1.27
N ARG A 123 3.02 3.36 -2.29
CA ARG A 123 3.31 2.92 -3.67
C ARG A 123 4.02 3.97 -4.51
N GLY A 124 4.00 5.24 -4.08
CA GLY A 124 4.75 6.30 -4.74
C GLY A 124 4.21 6.73 -6.10
N VAL A 125 2.93 6.45 -6.40
CA VAL A 125 2.29 6.80 -7.68
C VAL A 125 1.45 8.08 -7.57
N SER A 126 1.14 8.74 -8.69
CA SER A 126 0.30 9.94 -8.78
C SER A 126 -0.31 10.06 -10.18
N LYS A 127 -1.50 10.66 -10.33
CA LYS A 127 -2.17 10.85 -11.64
C LYS A 127 -1.32 11.61 -12.67
N ASP A 128 -0.46 12.52 -12.24
CA ASP A 128 0.45 13.27 -13.13
C ASP A 128 1.66 12.44 -13.62
N SER A 129 1.69 11.13 -13.34
CA SER A 129 2.74 10.23 -13.81
C SER A 129 2.52 9.80 -15.26
N SER A 130 2.49 10.74 -16.20
CA SER A 130 2.87 10.41 -17.58
C SER A 130 4.31 9.87 -17.57
N SER A 131 4.64 8.98 -18.51
CA SER A 131 5.83 8.11 -18.51
C SER A 131 7.18 8.82 -18.20
N GLY A 132 7.31 10.12 -18.49
CA GLY A 132 8.49 10.93 -18.12
C GLY A 132 8.63 11.24 -16.62
N ASN A 133 7.55 11.22 -15.84
CA ASN A 133 7.51 11.58 -14.42
C ASN A 133 7.51 10.35 -13.48
N ARG A 134 7.50 9.12 -14.04
CA ARG A 134 7.51 7.87 -13.25
C ARG A 134 8.80 7.72 -12.45
N ILE A 135 9.95 7.97 -13.08
CA ILE A 135 11.27 7.93 -12.43
C ILE A 135 11.33 8.96 -11.31
N ASP A 136 10.90 10.19 -11.56
CA ASP A 136 10.89 11.27 -10.56
C ASP A 136 10.01 10.94 -9.36
N ASN A 137 8.87 10.29 -9.58
CA ASN A 137 7.99 9.84 -8.50
C ASN A 137 8.61 8.72 -7.66
N VAL A 138 9.30 7.77 -8.29
CA VAL A 138 10.08 6.74 -7.58
C VAL A 138 11.20 7.38 -6.76
N VAL A 139 11.94 8.33 -7.34
CA VAL A 139 13.00 9.09 -6.66
C VAL A 139 12.43 9.83 -5.43
N LYS A 140 11.33 10.56 -5.59
CA LYS A 140 10.66 11.28 -4.47
C LYS A 140 10.21 10.31 -3.37
N SER A 141 9.75 9.12 -3.74
CA SER A 141 9.27 8.12 -2.78
C SER A 141 10.41 7.50 -1.98
N ILE A 142 11.52 7.17 -2.64
CA ILE A 142 12.74 6.69 -1.98
C ILE A 142 13.29 7.76 -1.02
N GLN A 143 13.34 9.03 -1.45
CA GLN A 143 13.81 10.13 -0.59
C GLN A 143 12.92 10.32 0.64
N ARG A 144 11.59 10.23 0.48
CA ARG A 144 10.64 10.26 1.62
C ARG A 144 10.88 9.11 2.59
N LEU A 145 11.10 7.88 2.09
CA LEU A 145 11.39 6.72 2.94
C LEU A 145 12.71 6.88 3.70
N ARG A 146 13.77 7.35 3.04
CA ARG A 146 15.06 7.66 3.68
C ARG A 146 14.90 8.67 4.82
N GLY A 147 14.20 9.78 4.56
CA GLY A 147 13.95 10.81 5.58
C GLY A 147 13.16 10.28 6.78
N ARG A 148 12.16 9.42 6.54
CA ARG A 148 11.41 8.76 7.62
C ARG A 148 12.27 7.80 8.42
N LEU A 149 13.14 7.02 7.77
CA LEU A 149 14.05 6.11 8.45
C LEU A 149 15.03 6.88 9.34
N VAL A 150 15.63 7.96 8.81
CA VAL A 150 16.48 8.87 9.57
C VAL A 150 15.75 9.37 10.83
N ALA A 151 14.55 9.93 10.67
CA ALA A 151 13.77 10.45 11.79
C ALA A 151 13.43 9.39 12.85
N VAL A 152 13.11 8.16 12.43
CA VAL A 152 12.83 7.05 13.36
C VAL A 152 14.08 6.62 14.13
N ILE A 153 15.24 6.53 13.46
CA ILE A 153 16.51 6.19 14.11
C ILE A 153 16.89 7.30 15.09
N GLU A 154 16.82 8.57 14.69
CA GLU A 154 17.09 9.72 15.56
C GLU A 154 16.19 9.72 16.80
N GLN A 155 14.89 9.51 16.62
CA GLN A 155 13.94 9.44 17.73
C GLN A 155 14.29 8.29 18.69
N SER A 156 14.65 7.13 18.17
CA SER A 156 14.99 5.94 18.95
C SER A 156 16.30 6.15 19.74
N LEU A 157 17.34 6.67 19.10
CA LEU A 157 18.62 6.97 19.74
C LEU A 157 18.49 8.05 20.81
N ASN A 158 17.72 9.10 20.54
CA ASN A 158 17.42 10.14 21.53
C ASN A 158 16.66 9.58 22.74
N SER A 159 15.68 8.69 22.53
CA SER A 159 14.94 8.04 23.61
C SER A 159 15.86 7.21 24.53
N LEU A 160 16.77 6.43 23.95
CA LEU A 160 17.74 5.62 24.70
C LEU A 160 18.78 6.47 25.42
N ARG A 161 19.20 7.59 24.82
CA ARG A 161 20.07 8.59 25.45
C ARG A 161 19.38 9.21 26.67
N ASN A 162 18.12 9.62 26.53
CA ASN A 162 17.35 10.26 27.60
C ASN A 162 17.08 9.32 28.78
N THR A 163 17.00 8.02 28.54
CA THR A 163 16.85 7.00 29.60
C THR A 163 18.18 6.53 30.18
N SER A 164 19.31 7.15 29.80
CA SER A 164 20.68 6.77 30.20
C SER A 164 21.05 5.31 29.94
N LYS A 165 20.26 4.59 29.12
CA LYS A 165 20.53 3.21 28.69
C LYS A 165 21.61 3.16 27.61
N LEU A 166 21.85 4.29 26.94
CA LEU A 166 22.87 4.46 25.93
C LEU A 166 23.60 5.78 26.17
N ARG A 167 24.93 5.74 26.23
CA ARG A 167 25.76 6.96 26.25
C ARG A 167 26.17 7.30 24.83
N LEU A 168 25.67 8.42 24.32
CA LEU A 168 25.89 8.92 22.97
C LEU A 168 26.05 10.45 23.03
N GLY A 169 27.01 10.99 22.28
CA GLY A 169 27.18 12.44 22.10
C GLY A 169 26.16 13.02 21.12
N ASP A 170 26.49 14.15 20.50
CA ASP A 170 25.79 14.61 19.29
C ASP A 170 26.06 13.63 18.15
N PHE A 171 25.06 13.41 17.32
CA PHE A 171 25.12 12.40 16.27
C PHE A 171 24.29 12.82 15.06
N ASP A 172 24.70 12.35 13.89
CA ASP A 172 23.97 12.44 12.64
C ASP A 172 23.66 11.02 12.14
N VAL A 173 22.48 10.83 11.56
CA VAL A 173 22.09 9.55 10.95
C VAL A 173 22.23 9.65 9.43
N LEU A 174 23.09 8.80 8.87
CA LEU A 174 23.33 8.70 7.43
C LEU A 174 22.73 7.40 6.91
N VAL A 175 21.90 7.49 5.86
CA VAL A 175 21.32 6.34 5.18
C VAL A 175 21.77 6.36 3.73
N ASP A 176 22.53 5.35 3.34
CA ASP A 176 22.94 5.13 1.96
C ASP A 176 22.25 3.88 1.42
N THR A 177 21.76 3.93 0.18
CA THR A 177 21.17 2.76 -0.50
C THR A 177 21.73 2.64 -1.90
N GLN A 178 22.31 1.48 -2.16
CA GLN A 178 23.11 1.19 -3.35
C GLN A 178 22.46 0.05 -4.13
N VAL A 179 22.58 0.09 -5.46
CA VAL A 179 22.15 -0.96 -6.37
C VAL A 179 23.39 -1.50 -7.08
N TYR A 180 23.60 -2.82 -6.97
CA TYR A 180 24.66 -3.52 -7.68
C TYR A 180 24.07 -4.28 -8.87
N CYS A 181 24.51 -3.94 -10.08
CA CYS A 181 24.15 -4.71 -11.26
C CYS A 181 25.12 -5.89 -11.43
N ARG A 182 24.58 -7.12 -11.44
CA ARG A 182 25.38 -8.34 -11.56
C ARG A 182 25.90 -8.57 -12.99
N ASP A 183 25.28 -7.95 -13.98
CA ASP A 183 25.62 -8.17 -15.39
C ASP A 183 26.79 -7.28 -15.83
N CYS A 184 26.76 -5.97 -15.53
CA CYS A 184 27.88 -5.07 -15.81
C CYS A 184 28.88 -4.91 -14.66
N GLY A 185 28.56 -5.40 -13.46
CA GLY A 185 29.45 -5.35 -12.30
C GLY A 185 29.57 -3.96 -11.65
N THR A 186 28.79 -2.97 -12.07
CA THR A 186 28.82 -1.61 -11.54
C THR A 186 27.85 -1.45 -10.36
N GLN A 187 28.23 -0.59 -9.41
CA GLN A 187 27.39 -0.17 -8.28
C GLN A 187 27.04 1.32 -8.38
N TYR A 188 25.79 1.66 -8.09
CA TYR A 188 25.31 3.05 -8.10
C TYR A 188 24.46 3.34 -6.86
N GLU A 189 24.46 4.60 -6.44
CA GLU A 189 23.42 5.10 -5.55
C GLU A 189 22.06 5.01 -6.26
N VAL A 190 21.00 4.60 -5.54
CA VAL A 190 19.72 4.28 -6.18
C VAL A 190 19.09 5.47 -6.92
N VAL A 191 19.17 6.69 -6.38
CA VAL A 191 18.62 7.89 -7.01
C VAL A 191 19.45 8.28 -8.23
N GLU A 192 20.78 8.15 -8.16
CA GLU A 192 21.68 8.34 -9.30
C GLU A 192 21.36 7.36 -10.43
N LEU A 193 21.24 6.07 -10.15
CA LEU A 193 20.88 5.05 -11.14
C LEU A 193 19.57 5.40 -11.84
N LEU A 194 18.55 5.76 -11.05
CA LEU A 194 17.23 6.11 -11.58
C LEU A 194 17.30 7.36 -12.45
N ARG A 195 18.03 8.40 -12.04
CA ARG A 195 18.22 9.63 -12.83
C ARG A 195 19.03 9.41 -14.09
N ARG A 196 20.02 8.52 -14.03
CA ARG A 196 20.82 8.11 -15.19
C ARG A 196 19.99 7.32 -16.21
N GLY A 197 18.93 6.64 -15.74
CA GLY A 197 18.03 5.84 -16.57
C GLY A 197 18.53 4.42 -16.86
N GLY A 198 19.67 4.01 -16.30
CA GLY A 198 20.25 2.69 -16.56
C GLY A 198 21.66 2.53 -16.00
N CYS A 199 22.15 1.30 -16.04
CA CYS A 199 23.52 0.92 -15.72
C CYS A 199 24.33 0.69 -17.01
N ASP A 200 25.63 0.42 -16.90
CA ASP A 200 26.55 0.26 -18.04
C ASP A 200 26.34 -1.04 -18.87
N CYS A 201 25.21 -1.73 -18.73
CA CYS A 201 24.93 -2.97 -19.48
C CYS A 201 24.84 -2.75 -21.00
N ASP A 202 24.37 -1.58 -21.43
CA ASP A 202 24.29 -1.26 -22.87
C ASP A 202 25.66 -0.88 -23.46
N GLU A 203 26.59 -0.40 -22.64
CA GLU A 203 27.96 -0.06 -23.07
C GLU A 203 28.86 -1.30 -23.18
N SER A 204 28.55 -2.37 -22.45
CA SER A 204 29.32 -3.63 -22.46
C SER A 204 28.96 -4.57 -23.62
N ALA A 205 27.92 -4.29 -24.39
CA ALA A 205 27.54 -5.04 -25.59
C ALA A 205 28.24 -4.56 -26.89
N SER A 206 29.08 -3.52 -26.82
CA SER A 206 29.72 -2.89 -27.98
C SER A 206 31.24 -3.14 -28.12
N ASN A 207 31.78 -4.20 -27.51
CA ASN A 207 33.20 -4.56 -27.66
C ASN A 207 33.41 -6.07 -27.85
#